data_AF-A0A7G9P0P4-F1
#
_entry.id   AF-A0A7G9P0P4-F1
#
_cell.length_a   1.000
_cell.length_b   1.000
_cell.length_c   1.000
_cell.angle_alpha   90.00
_cell.angle_beta   90.00
_cell.angle_gamma   90.00
#
_symmetry.space_group_name_H-M   'P 1'
#
loop_
_entity.id
_entity.type
_entity.pdbx_description
1 polymer ?
#
loop_
_entity_poly.entity_id
_entity_poly.type
_entity_poly.pdbx_seq_one_letter_code
_entity_poly.pdbx_strand_id
1 'polypeptide(L)'
;MLERIGVTVDVGCGWESLPSWCKVLYPKIIGIYADGLEFSEEEWRVVLGYDHVNTLNLSDTNITMNQIIRIAEFPQLREVSLENTSVGDETVDVIEQMHSLKFLSIQNTRISEDGYHAIQQSLPKTYIRWRRNMGNAT
;
A
#
# COMPACT_ATOMS: atom_id res chain seq x y z
N MET A 1 -17.52 9.29 10.64
CA MET A 1 -16.28 9.76 9.95
C MET A 1 -15.38 8.58 9.59
N LEU A 2 -15.18 7.59 10.48
CA LEU A 2 -14.51 6.30 10.19
C LEU A 2 -15.35 5.27 9.41
N GLU A 3 -16.53 5.66 8.89
CA GLU A 3 -17.44 4.75 8.17
C GLU A 3 -17.27 4.82 6.64
N ARG A 4 -16.55 5.84 6.13
CA ARG A 4 -16.31 6.05 4.69
C ARG A 4 -14.95 5.56 4.25
N ILE A 5 -13.93 5.79 5.07
CA ILE A 5 -12.62 5.17 4.88
C ILE A 5 -12.79 3.75 5.42
N GLY A 6 -12.97 2.79 4.52
CA GLY A 6 -12.89 1.38 4.86
C GLY A 6 -11.46 1.04 5.28
N VAL A 7 -11.00 1.54 6.45
CA VAL A 7 -9.83 1.00 7.14
C VAL A 7 -10.27 -0.35 7.69
N THR A 8 -10.39 -1.32 6.80
CA THR A 8 -10.51 -2.71 7.20
C THR A 8 -9.19 -3.10 7.84
N VAL A 9 -9.22 -3.23 9.17
CA VAL A 9 -8.30 -4.10 9.88
C VAL A 9 -8.83 -5.51 9.60
N ASP A 10 -8.37 -6.09 8.50
CA ASP A 10 -8.87 -7.40 8.09
C ASP A 10 -8.55 -8.45 9.17
N VAL A 11 -9.61 -8.99 9.78
CA VAL A 11 -9.61 -10.25 10.53
C VAL A 11 -10.23 -11.38 9.70
N GLY A 12 -10.41 -11.18 8.40
CA GLY A 12 -10.81 -12.16 7.40
C GLY A 12 -12.30 -12.17 7.03
N CYS A 13 -13.01 -11.04 6.98
CA CYS A 13 -14.45 -11.04 6.61
C CYS A 13 -14.88 -9.79 5.81
N GLY A 14 -15.52 -10.04 4.67
CA GLY A 14 -16.01 -9.06 3.69
C GLY A 14 -17.05 -8.04 4.19
N TRP A 15 -17.31 -7.05 3.35
CA TRP A 15 -17.62 -5.67 3.70
C TRP A 15 -19.11 -5.31 3.93
N GLU A 16 -20.02 -6.23 4.25
CA GLU A 16 -21.46 -5.86 4.23
C GLU A 16 -22.17 -5.67 5.58
N SER A 17 -21.54 -5.91 6.74
CA SER A 17 -22.14 -5.50 8.03
C SER A 17 -21.19 -5.74 9.21
N LEU A 18 -20.68 -4.68 9.83
CA LEU A 18 -19.90 -4.82 11.07
C LEU A 18 -20.82 -4.80 12.30
N PRO A 19 -20.81 -5.84 13.15
CA PRO A 19 -21.57 -5.85 14.40
C PRO A 19 -20.98 -4.88 15.44
N SER A 20 -21.80 -4.46 16.40
CA SER A 20 -21.47 -3.50 17.46
C SER A 20 -20.28 -3.89 18.35
N TRP A 21 -19.85 -5.14 18.35
CA TRP A 21 -18.69 -5.61 19.12
C TRP A 21 -17.33 -5.26 18.49
N CYS A 22 -17.26 -4.85 17.21
CA CYS A 22 -16.01 -4.41 16.57
C CYS A 22 -15.37 -3.19 17.28
N LYS A 23 -16.14 -2.35 17.99
CA LYS A 23 -15.60 -1.20 18.74
C LYS A 23 -14.79 -1.58 19.99
N VAL A 24 -14.87 -2.82 20.46
CA VAL A 24 -14.31 -3.27 21.75
C VAL A 24 -12.95 -3.99 21.59
N LEU A 25 -12.50 -4.28 20.36
CA LEU A 25 -11.37 -5.21 20.11
C LEU A 25 -10.08 -4.62 19.51
N TYR A 26 -9.87 -3.30 19.41
CA TYR A 26 -8.69 -2.78 18.67
C TYR A 26 -7.56 -2.20 19.54
N PRO A 27 -6.70 -3.02 20.19
CA PRO A 27 -5.45 -2.54 20.75
C PRO A 27 -4.24 -2.61 19.80
N LYS A 28 -4.31 -3.26 18.63
CA LYS A 28 -3.24 -3.24 17.60
C LYS A 28 -3.79 -3.42 16.20
N ILE A 29 -3.77 -2.36 15.38
CA ILE A 29 -4.04 -2.46 13.95
C ILE A 29 -2.77 -2.98 13.30
N ILE A 30 -2.88 -4.10 12.59
CA ILE A 30 -1.73 -4.80 11.99
C ILE A 30 -1.66 -4.52 10.49
N GLY A 31 -2.81 -4.40 9.81
CA GLY A 31 -2.86 -4.02 8.40
C GLY A 31 -4.01 -3.08 8.06
N ILE A 32 -3.82 -2.33 6.97
CA ILE A 32 -4.84 -1.45 6.36
C ILE A 32 -5.07 -1.94 4.93
N TYR A 33 -6.32 -2.23 4.61
CA TYR A 33 -6.77 -2.54 3.26
C TYR A 33 -7.74 -1.47 2.84
N ALA A 34 -7.44 -0.77 1.74
CA ALA A 34 -8.25 0.35 1.29
C ALA A 34 -8.27 0.47 -0.25
N ASP A 35 -8.32 -0.71 -0.89
CA ASP A 35 -8.34 -0.88 -2.33
C ASP A 35 -9.56 -0.20 -2.99
N GLY A 36 -9.33 0.48 -4.11
CA GLY A 36 -10.39 1.10 -4.91
C GLY A 36 -11.05 2.34 -4.29
N LEU A 37 -10.46 2.90 -3.22
CA LEU A 37 -10.95 4.10 -2.55
C LEU A 37 -10.21 5.36 -3.04
N GLU A 38 -10.98 6.43 -3.25
CA GLU A 38 -10.44 7.78 -3.36
C GLU A 38 -10.36 8.41 -1.96
N PHE A 39 -9.17 8.89 -1.60
CA PHE A 39 -8.97 9.60 -0.33
C PHE A 39 -8.78 11.10 -0.56
N SER A 40 -9.38 11.90 0.32
CA SER A 40 -8.99 13.30 0.53
C SER A 40 -7.67 13.39 1.32
N GLU A 41 -7.11 14.60 1.39
CA GLU A 41 -5.93 14.89 2.22
C GLU A 41 -6.14 14.54 3.70
N GLU A 42 -7.31 14.80 4.25
CA GLU A 42 -7.67 14.46 5.62
C GLU A 42 -7.71 12.95 5.84
N GLU A 43 -8.23 12.21 4.86
CA GLU A 43 -8.35 10.75 4.91
C GLU A 43 -6.96 10.11 4.80
N TRP A 44 -6.08 10.64 3.94
CA TRP A 44 -4.68 10.23 3.89
C TRP A 44 -3.93 10.49 5.20
N ARG A 45 -4.16 11.63 5.87
CA ARG A 45 -3.56 11.88 7.20
C ARG A 45 -3.96 10.82 8.22
N VAL A 46 -5.20 10.32 8.15
CA VAL A 46 -5.66 9.24 9.03
C VAL A 46 -4.96 7.93 8.70
N VAL A 47 -4.92 7.52 7.42
CA VAL A 47 -4.23 6.29 6.98
C VAL A 47 -2.75 6.33 7.38
N LEU A 48 -2.09 7.46 7.14
CA LEU A 48 -0.67 7.66 7.42
C LEU A 48 -0.34 7.86 8.91
N GLY A 49 -1.37 8.01 9.75
CA GLY A 49 -1.24 8.07 11.22
C GLY A 49 -1.08 6.70 11.88
N TYR A 50 -1.31 5.61 11.14
CA TYR A 50 -1.13 4.24 11.60
C TYR A 50 0.23 3.67 11.16
N ASP A 51 1.32 4.35 11.50
CA ASP A 51 2.69 3.99 11.10
C ASP A 51 3.21 2.66 11.72
N HIS A 52 2.48 2.10 12.67
CA HIS A 52 2.84 0.85 13.35
C HIS A 52 2.39 -0.42 12.61
N VAL A 53 1.69 -0.28 11.48
CA VAL A 53 1.19 -1.42 10.69
C VAL A 53 2.30 -2.18 9.99
N ASN A 54 2.07 -3.47 9.76
CA ASN A 54 2.96 -4.33 9.00
C ASN A 54 2.47 -4.60 7.56
N THR A 55 1.19 -4.38 7.26
CA THR A 55 0.62 -4.64 5.94
C THR A 55 -0.18 -3.43 5.45
N LEU A 56 0.07 -2.99 4.23
CA LEU A 56 -0.69 -1.94 3.55
C LEU A 56 -1.14 -2.42 2.17
N ASN A 57 -2.44 -2.51 1.95
CA ASN A 57 -3.00 -2.65 0.63
C ASN A 57 -3.63 -1.32 0.20
N LEU A 58 -2.98 -0.67 -0.76
CA LEU A 58 -3.34 0.63 -1.34
C LEU A 58 -3.53 0.49 -2.87
N SER A 59 -3.84 -0.72 -3.34
CA SER A 59 -4.16 -0.98 -4.74
C SER A 59 -5.34 -0.14 -5.22
N ASP A 60 -5.35 0.26 -6.50
CA ASP A 60 -6.46 1.04 -7.08
C ASP A 60 -6.77 2.38 -6.34
N THR A 61 -5.77 2.96 -5.66
CA THR A 61 -5.89 4.26 -4.97
C THR A 61 -5.19 5.40 -5.72
N ASN A 62 -5.49 6.64 -5.35
CA ASN A 62 -4.85 7.85 -5.86
C ASN A 62 -3.52 8.20 -5.14
N ILE A 63 -2.75 7.20 -4.70
CA ILE A 63 -1.51 7.40 -3.95
C ILE A 63 -0.47 8.22 -4.75
N THR A 64 0.15 9.19 -4.09
CA THR A 64 1.18 10.07 -4.68
C THR A 64 2.56 9.82 -4.08
N MET A 65 3.59 10.39 -4.70
CA MET A 65 4.97 10.35 -4.21
C MET A 65 5.11 10.77 -2.74
N ASN A 66 4.37 11.79 -2.29
CA ASN A 66 4.43 12.23 -0.90
C ASN A 66 3.92 11.16 0.08
N GLN A 67 2.87 10.42 -0.30
CA GLN A 67 2.39 9.32 0.52
C GLN A 67 3.33 8.11 0.46
N ILE A 68 3.97 7.83 -0.68
CA ILE A 68 5.01 6.79 -0.80
C ILE A 68 6.21 7.05 0.11
N ILE A 69 6.73 8.29 0.11
CA ILE A 69 7.79 8.73 1.03
C ILE A 69 7.36 8.47 2.47
N ARG A 70 6.12 8.79 2.82
CA ARG A 70 5.63 8.61 4.18
C ARG A 70 5.50 7.14 4.60
N ILE A 71 4.95 6.27 3.76
CA ILE A 71 4.84 4.83 4.09
C ILE A 71 6.21 4.14 4.15
N ALA A 72 7.22 4.66 3.44
CA ALA A 72 8.59 4.14 3.55
C ALA A 72 9.21 4.36 4.94
N GLU A 73 8.69 5.32 5.73
CA GLU A 73 9.12 5.58 7.11
C GLU A 73 8.51 4.58 8.12
N PHE A 74 7.59 3.70 7.72
CA PHE A 74 6.86 2.84 8.65
C PHE A 74 7.75 1.72 9.19
N PRO A 75 8.11 1.72 10.49
CA PRO A 75 9.16 0.85 11.02
C PRO A 75 8.82 -0.64 11.01
N GLN A 76 7.53 -0.98 11.00
CA GLN A 76 7.04 -2.35 11.07
C GLN A 76 6.52 -2.88 9.73
N LEU A 77 6.56 -2.08 8.66
CA LEU A 77 5.98 -2.44 7.36
C LEU A 77 6.73 -3.63 6.73
N ARG A 78 5.99 -4.64 6.29
CA ARG A 78 6.50 -5.89 5.69
C ARG A 78 5.84 -6.18 4.35
N GLU A 79 4.58 -5.78 4.17
CA GLU A 79 3.81 -6.11 2.99
C GLU A 79 3.14 -4.86 2.44
N VAL A 80 3.37 -4.57 1.16
CA VAL A 80 2.76 -3.44 0.47
C VAL A 80 2.19 -3.88 -0.87
N SER A 81 0.97 -3.47 -1.15
CA SER A 81 0.35 -3.58 -2.47
C SER A 81 0.03 -2.19 -3.03
N LEU A 82 0.57 -1.90 -4.21
CA LEU A 82 0.37 -0.68 -5.00
C LEU A 82 -0.18 -1.03 -6.39
N GLU A 83 -0.90 -2.14 -6.53
CA GLU A 83 -1.39 -2.59 -7.84
C GLU A 83 -2.34 -1.54 -8.45
N ASN A 84 -2.30 -1.40 -9.77
CA ASN A 84 -3.18 -0.47 -10.52
C ASN A 84 -3.06 1.01 -10.08
N THR A 85 -2.00 1.39 -9.38
CA THR A 85 -1.73 2.80 -9.03
C THR A 85 -0.92 3.51 -10.12
N SER A 86 -0.85 4.85 -10.05
CA SER A 86 -0.08 5.67 -11.00
C SER A 86 1.42 5.77 -10.67
N VAL A 87 1.91 5.00 -9.69
CA VAL A 87 3.31 4.99 -9.23
C VAL A 87 4.26 4.67 -10.40
N GLY A 88 5.27 5.51 -10.62
CA GLY A 88 6.28 5.33 -11.67
C GLY A 88 7.72 5.30 -11.15
N ASP A 89 8.67 5.34 -12.09
CA ASP A 89 10.10 5.26 -11.80
C ASP A 89 10.61 6.37 -10.87
N GLU A 90 9.90 7.50 -10.79
CA GLU A 90 10.19 8.58 -9.83
C GLU A 90 10.12 8.15 -8.35
N THR A 91 9.50 7.00 -8.07
CA THR A 91 9.39 6.45 -6.71
C THR A 91 10.41 5.36 -6.39
N VAL A 92 11.20 4.91 -7.38
CA VAL A 92 12.13 3.77 -7.25
C VAL A 92 13.12 4.01 -6.10
N ASP A 93 13.80 5.16 -6.10
CA ASP A 93 14.80 5.51 -5.08
C ASP A 93 14.23 5.44 -3.64
N VAL A 94 12.94 5.69 -3.47
CA VAL A 94 12.25 5.61 -2.17
C VAL A 94 11.92 4.15 -1.83
N ILE A 95 11.37 3.40 -2.78
CA ILE A 95 11.02 1.99 -2.60
C ILE A 95 12.27 1.16 -2.26
N GLU A 96 13.41 1.48 -2.86
CA GLU A 96 14.70 0.83 -2.57
C GLU A 96 15.15 0.95 -1.11
N GLN A 97 14.67 1.95 -0.38
CA GLN A 97 15.00 2.14 1.03
C GLN A 97 14.09 1.34 1.99
N MET A 98 13.06 0.66 1.47
CA MET A 98 12.11 -0.12 2.26
C MET A 98 12.66 -1.52 2.61
N HIS A 99 13.88 -1.57 3.17
CA HIS A 99 14.67 -2.79 3.46
C HIS A 99 13.97 -3.84 4.33
N SER A 100 12.92 -3.43 5.03
CA SER A 100 12.18 -4.30 5.93
C SER A 100 11.07 -5.11 5.22
N LEU A 101 10.74 -4.77 3.97
CA LEU A 101 9.72 -5.47 3.18
C LEU A 101 10.05 -6.96 2.99
N LYS A 102 8.96 -7.70 2.82
CA LYS A 102 8.90 -9.14 2.51
C LYS A 102 8.04 -9.37 1.27
N PHE A 103 7.03 -8.54 1.07
CA PHE A 103 6.16 -8.59 -0.09
C PHE A 103 5.96 -7.18 -0.65
N LEU A 104 6.12 -7.03 -1.96
CA LEU A 104 5.79 -5.81 -2.69
C LEU A 104 5.04 -6.18 -3.96
N SER A 105 3.82 -5.67 -4.13
CA SER A 105 3.11 -5.74 -5.41
C SER A 105 3.09 -4.37 -6.08
N ILE A 106 3.63 -4.31 -7.29
CA ILE A 106 3.68 -3.14 -8.17
C ILE A 106 3.16 -3.51 -9.56
N GLN A 107 2.18 -4.43 -9.62
CA GLN A 107 1.56 -4.83 -10.87
C GLN A 107 0.74 -3.70 -11.48
N ASN A 108 0.79 -3.58 -12.81
CA ASN A 108 0.04 -2.57 -13.56
C ASN A 108 0.37 -1.11 -13.16
N THR A 109 1.53 -0.88 -12.55
CA THR A 109 2.07 0.46 -12.27
C THR A 109 2.80 1.01 -13.50
N ARG A 110 3.31 2.24 -13.41
CA ARG A 110 4.16 2.88 -14.43
C ARG A 110 5.65 2.60 -14.22
N ILE A 111 6.03 1.77 -13.23
CA ILE A 111 7.41 1.34 -13.02
C ILE A 111 7.89 0.53 -14.22
N SER A 112 8.98 0.98 -14.82
CA SER A 112 9.61 0.36 -15.97
C SER A 112 10.31 -0.96 -15.60
N GLU A 113 10.79 -1.66 -16.62
CA GLU A 113 11.62 -2.86 -16.41
C GLU A 113 12.94 -2.52 -15.70
N ASP A 114 13.55 -1.38 -16.04
CA ASP A 114 14.77 -0.91 -15.40
C ASP A 114 14.51 -0.53 -13.94
N GLY A 115 13.41 0.17 -13.65
CA GLY A 115 12.99 0.49 -12.29
C GLY A 115 12.70 -0.75 -11.46
N TYR A 116 12.02 -1.75 -12.04
CA TYR A 116 11.80 -3.05 -11.39
C TYR A 116 13.11 -3.76 -11.06
N HIS A 117 14.06 -3.80 -12.01
CA HIS A 117 15.36 -4.43 -11.76
C HIS A 117 16.17 -3.72 -10.67
N ALA A 118 16.11 -2.38 -10.62
CA ALA A 118 16.73 -1.60 -9.54
C ALA A 118 16.14 -2.00 -8.17
N ILE A 119 14.81 -2.00 -8.05
CA ILE A 119 14.12 -2.43 -6.82
C ILE A 119 14.50 -3.87 -6.45
N GLN A 120 14.55 -4.79 -7.42
CA GLN A 120 14.91 -6.19 -7.16
C GLN A 120 16.36 -6.34 -6.67
N GLN A 121 17.29 -5.55 -7.20
CA GLN A 121 18.70 -5.55 -6.77
C GLN A 121 18.85 -4.99 -5.35
N SER A 122 18.13 -3.92 -5.03
CA SER A 122 18.17 -3.24 -3.74
C SER A 122 17.42 -4.01 -2.63
N LEU A 123 16.38 -4.77 -2.99
CA LEU A 123 15.55 -5.56 -2.07
C LEU A 123 15.61 -7.09 -2.36
N PRO A 124 16.79 -7.74 -2.27
CA PRO A 124 17.00 -9.12 -2.74
C PRO A 124 16.26 -10.19 -1.93
N LYS A 125 15.65 -9.84 -0.79
CA LYS A 125 14.89 -10.73 0.08
C LYS A 125 13.38 -10.49 0.00
N THR A 126 12.94 -9.54 -0.81
CA THR A 126 11.53 -9.17 -0.97
C THR A 126 10.96 -9.97 -2.14
N TYR A 127 9.81 -10.60 -1.95
CA TYR A 127 9.03 -11.15 -3.04
C TYR A 127 8.31 -10.01 -3.76
N ILE A 128 8.73 -9.73 -5.00
CA ILE A 128 8.20 -8.63 -5.80
C ILE A 128 7.29 -9.20 -6.89
N ARG A 129 6.02 -8.79 -6.87
CA ARG A 129 5.10 -9.01 -8.00
C ARG A 129 5.11 -7.78 -8.87
N TRP A 130 5.71 -7.92 -10.05
CA TRP A 130 5.70 -6.89 -11.07
C TRP A 130 5.08 -7.43 -12.36
N ARG A 131 4.33 -6.57 -13.03
CA ARG A 131 3.82 -6.81 -14.38
C ARG A 131 3.78 -5.47 -15.08
N ARG A 132 4.47 -5.38 -16.22
CA ARG A 132 4.45 -4.21 -17.10
C ARG A 132 2.99 -3.87 -17.48
N ASN A 133 2.57 -2.65 -17.19
CA ASN A 133 1.31 -2.13 -17.71
C ASN A 133 1.47 -1.87 -19.21
N MET A 134 1.01 -2.81 -20.04
CA MET A 134 0.94 -2.63 -21.49
C MET A 134 -0.36 -1.92 -21.86
N GLY A 135 -0.60 -0.74 -21.25
CA GLY A 135 -1.82 0.04 -21.44
C GLY A 135 -2.24 -0.02 -22.91
N ASN A 136 -3.51 -0.40 -23.16
CA ASN A 136 -4.02 -0.79 -24.47
C ASN A 136 -3.36 0.03 -25.57
N ALA A 137 -2.48 -0.60 -26.36
CA ALA A 137 -1.89 0.02 -27.52
C ALA A 137 -3.04 0.35 -28.48
N THR A 138 -3.51 1.60 -28.46
CA THR A 138 -4.39 2.18 -29.48
C THR A 138 -3.55 2.77 -30.59
#